data_AF-A0A7S2VAC4-F1
#
_entry.id   AF-A0A7S2VAC4-F1
#
_cell.length_a   1.000
_cell.length_b   1.000
_cell.length_c   1.000
_cell.angle_alpha   90.00
_cell.angle_beta   90.00
_cell.angle_gamma   90.00
#
_symmetry.space_group_name_H-M   'P 1'
#
loop_
_entity.id
_entity.type
_entity.pdbx_description
1 polymer ?
#
loop_
_entity_poly.entity_id
_entity_poly.type
_entity_poly.pdbx_seq_one_letter_code
_entity_poly.pdbx_strand_id
1 'polypeptide(L)'
;KHEVAQFIHQELLLAPWHLTGEFLDVHKKAEGTGMMKLTGLGDPSGTGEGFSFLREVDSKPSKSVGNAAINAQVKKITGTNDDLRKLTMPQMASVLRSFGMAQKQIDTLKRWDRVHCIRDLSTKAASDGTAGDGLERFARGEKLKLSEQKEMYRERIRLIWKRQIASLSQSDMGDKASGDIADTRAGAPNPAAATETAAQAKKPDEDS
;
A
#
# COMPACT_ATOMS: atom_id res chain seq x y z
N LYS A 1 -25.04 13.66 8.31
CA LYS A 1 -25.19 12.29 8.88
C LYS A 1 -24.18 11.31 8.27
N HIS A 2 -24.03 11.27 6.93
CA HIS A 2 -23.04 10.41 6.27
C HIS A 2 -21.59 10.73 6.67
N GLU A 3 -21.22 12.02 6.72
CA GLU A 3 -19.86 12.46 7.10
C GLU A 3 -19.48 12.00 8.51
N VAL A 4 -20.39 12.13 9.48
CA VAL A 4 -20.17 11.68 10.86
C VAL A 4 -19.95 10.16 10.91
N ALA A 5 -20.74 9.39 10.16
CA ALA A 5 -20.57 7.94 10.08
C ALA A 5 -19.23 7.54 9.44
N GLN A 6 -18.80 8.26 8.40
CA GLN A 6 -17.50 8.06 7.76
C GLN A 6 -16.34 8.39 8.70
N PHE A 7 -16.43 9.50 9.43
CA PHE A 7 -15.44 9.88 10.43
C PHE A 7 -15.32 8.81 11.52
N ILE A 8 -16.44 8.40 12.13
CA ILE A 8 -16.43 7.35 13.16
C ILE A 8 -15.82 6.05 12.61
N HIS A 9 -16.14 5.68 11.37
CA HIS A 9 -15.56 4.50 10.75
C HIS A 9 -14.04 4.61 10.58
N GLN A 10 -13.55 5.76 10.13
CA GLN A 10 -12.11 6.03 10.01
C GLN A 10 -11.40 5.95 11.36
N GLU A 11 -11.95 6.57 12.40
CA GLU A 11 -11.40 6.51 13.75
C GLU A 11 -11.36 5.07 14.31
N LEU A 12 -12.40 4.26 14.03
CA LEU A 12 -12.42 2.85 14.42
C LEU A 12 -11.33 2.03 13.71
N LEU A 13 -11.02 2.35 12.46
CA LEU A 13 -9.89 1.75 11.74
C LEU A 13 -8.54 2.20 12.30
N LEU A 14 -8.44 3.40 12.86
CA LEU A 14 -7.21 3.91 13.47
C LEU A 14 -7.05 3.50 14.94
N ALA A 15 -8.04 2.81 15.50
CA ALA A 15 -8.00 2.41 16.90
C ALA A 15 -6.81 1.48 17.19
N PRO A 16 -6.10 1.64 18.32
CA PRO A 16 -4.88 0.88 18.61
C PRO A 16 -5.06 -0.64 18.61
N TRP A 17 -6.19 -1.13 19.12
CA TRP A 17 -6.52 -2.56 19.13
C TRP A 17 -6.75 -3.11 17.72
N HIS A 18 -7.27 -2.28 16.81
CA HIS A 18 -7.45 -2.66 15.42
C HIS A 18 -6.09 -2.71 14.72
N LEU A 19 -5.31 -1.63 14.77
CA LEU A 19 -4.01 -1.56 14.10
C LEU A 19 -3.04 -2.67 14.54
N THR A 20 -2.93 -2.92 15.84
CA THR A 20 -2.07 -3.99 16.37
C THR A 20 -2.61 -5.38 16.03
N GLY A 21 -3.92 -5.58 16.07
CA GLY A 21 -4.57 -6.81 15.64
C GLY A 21 -4.30 -7.13 14.18
N GLU A 22 -4.55 -6.16 13.28
CA GLU A 22 -4.24 -6.27 11.85
C GLU A 22 -2.76 -6.58 11.62
N PHE A 23 -1.85 -5.91 12.34
CA PHE A 23 -0.40 -6.18 12.28
C PHE A 23 -0.04 -7.62 12.59
N LEU A 24 -0.58 -8.17 13.68
CA LEU A 24 -0.33 -9.55 14.05
C LEU A 24 -0.97 -10.53 13.07
N ASP A 25 -2.18 -10.25 12.62
CA ASP A 25 -2.89 -11.13 11.70
C ASP A 25 -2.17 -11.21 10.34
N VAL A 26 -1.68 -10.09 9.82
CA VAL A 26 -0.93 -10.04 8.56
C VAL A 26 0.45 -10.70 8.69
N HIS A 27 1.23 -10.37 9.72
CA HIS A 27 2.63 -10.79 9.79
C HIS A 27 2.86 -12.09 10.57
N LYS A 28 2.04 -12.41 11.56
CA LYS A 28 2.18 -13.61 12.40
C LYS A 28 1.25 -14.74 11.96
N LYS A 29 0.00 -14.42 11.62
CA LYS A 29 -1.00 -15.43 11.19
C LYS A 29 -1.05 -15.61 9.68
N ALA A 30 -0.37 -14.76 8.91
CA ALA A 30 -0.36 -14.77 7.44
C ALA A 30 -1.77 -14.68 6.83
N GLU A 31 -2.67 -13.93 7.46
CA GLU A 31 -4.05 -13.76 7.01
C GLU A 31 -4.17 -12.69 5.92
N GLY A 32 -5.00 -12.94 4.91
CA GLY A 32 -5.26 -12.02 3.79
C GLY A 32 -4.10 -11.94 2.79
N THR A 33 -3.77 -10.72 2.35
CA THR A 33 -2.70 -10.45 1.38
C THR A 33 -1.29 -10.71 1.93
N GLY A 34 -1.12 -10.77 3.26
CA GLY A 34 0.19 -10.75 3.90
C GLY A 34 0.93 -9.41 3.77
N MET A 35 0.21 -8.33 3.43
CA MET A 35 0.76 -6.98 3.23
C MET A 35 -0.07 -5.92 3.94
N MET A 36 0.60 -4.85 4.35
CA MET A 36 -0.04 -3.65 4.88
C MET A 36 -0.26 -2.60 3.81
N LYS A 37 -1.31 -1.80 4.01
CA LYS A 37 -1.48 -0.54 3.32
C LYS A 37 -0.52 0.46 3.93
N LEU A 38 0.70 0.52 3.42
CA LEU A 38 1.82 1.26 4.02
C LEU A 38 1.63 2.78 4.07
N THR A 39 0.74 3.36 3.24
CA THR A 39 0.49 4.80 3.15
C THR A 39 -1.00 5.13 3.12
N GLY A 40 -1.38 6.34 3.54
CA GLY A 40 -2.76 6.83 3.50
C GLY A 40 -3.27 7.16 4.90
N LEU A 41 -4.56 6.93 5.15
CA LEU A 41 -5.24 7.30 6.40
C LEU A 41 -4.52 6.82 7.67
N GLY A 42 -3.91 5.62 7.64
CA GLY A 42 -3.22 5.05 8.80
C GLY A 42 -1.82 5.58 9.05
N ASP A 43 -1.31 6.49 8.21
CA ASP A 43 0.01 7.08 8.39
C ASP A 43 -0.07 8.20 9.44
N PRO A 44 0.49 8.01 10.65
CA PRO A 44 0.39 9.00 11.72
C PRO A 44 1.14 10.31 11.42
N SER A 45 2.08 10.31 10.47
CA SER A 45 2.81 11.53 10.08
C SER A 45 1.99 12.48 9.21
N GLY A 46 1.00 11.95 8.48
CA GLY A 46 0.25 12.69 7.46
C GLY A 46 1.06 13.13 6.23
N THR A 47 2.39 12.92 6.21
CA THR A 47 3.33 13.40 5.19
C THR A 47 4.00 12.27 4.41
N GLY A 48 3.71 11.00 4.71
CA GLY A 48 4.34 9.85 4.06
C GLY A 48 5.68 9.45 4.68
N GLU A 49 5.89 9.80 5.95
CA GLU A 49 7.08 9.51 6.74
C GLU A 49 6.82 8.45 7.82
N GLY A 50 5.55 8.08 8.04
CA GLY A 50 5.13 7.03 8.95
C GLY A 50 4.57 5.82 8.21
N PHE A 51 4.54 4.69 8.93
CA PHE A 51 3.93 3.47 8.44
C PHE A 51 2.45 3.42 8.83
N SER A 52 1.60 3.15 7.85
CA SER A 52 0.22 2.74 8.10
C SER A 52 0.13 1.24 8.34
N PHE A 53 -0.51 0.85 9.45
CA PHE A 53 -0.74 -0.55 9.85
C PHE A 53 -2.15 -1.06 9.52
N LEU A 54 -2.85 -0.37 8.62
CA LEU A 54 -4.09 -0.89 8.04
C LEU A 54 -3.76 -2.02 7.07
N ARG A 55 -4.55 -3.11 7.06
CA ARG A 55 -4.35 -4.22 6.12
C ARG A 55 -4.62 -3.82 4.68
N GLU A 56 -3.78 -4.29 3.76
CA GLU A 56 -4.05 -4.18 2.33
C GLU A 56 -5.21 -5.14 1.97
N VAL A 57 -6.29 -4.58 1.43
CA VAL A 57 -7.47 -5.37 1.06
C VAL A 57 -7.16 -6.18 -0.21
N ASP A 58 -7.44 -7.48 -0.18
CA ASP A 58 -7.36 -8.32 -1.38
C ASP A 58 -8.29 -7.79 -2.48
N SER A 59 -7.74 -7.49 -3.67
CA SER A 59 -8.57 -7.20 -4.86
C SER A 59 -9.36 -8.42 -5.37
N LYS A 60 -9.16 -9.59 -4.77
CA LYS A 60 -10.04 -10.75 -5.00
C LYS A 60 -11.34 -10.51 -4.23
N PRO A 61 -12.52 -10.80 -4.81
CA PRO A 61 -13.77 -10.72 -4.08
C PRO A 61 -13.80 -11.79 -2.98
N SER A 62 -13.23 -11.46 -1.83
CA SER A 62 -13.36 -12.25 -0.62
C SER A 62 -14.82 -12.19 -0.17
N LYS A 63 -15.39 -13.34 0.18
CA LYS A 63 -16.71 -13.47 0.81
C LYS A 63 -16.64 -13.12 2.31
N SER A 64 -15.80 -12.18 2.73
CA SER A 64 -15.79 -11.72 4.11
C SER A 64 -16.87 -10.64 4.31
N VAL A 65 -17.68 -10.89 5.33
CA VAL A 65 -18.88 -10.16 5.70
C VAL A 65 -18.51 -8.74 6.12
N GLY A 66 -18.92 -7.73 5.34
CA GLY A 66 -18.82 -6.33 5.76
C GLY A 66 -18.85 -5.31 4.61
N ASN A 67 -18.15 -5.58 3.50
CA ASN A 67 -17.95 -4.60 2.42
C ASN A 67 -18.59 -5.00 1.08
N ALA A 68 -19.73 -5.70 1.12
CA ALA A 68 -20.42 -6.15 -0.09
C ALA A 68 -21.10 -5.01 -0.87
N ALA A 69 -21.61 -3.98 -0.19
CA ALA A 69 -22.39 -2.91 -0.81
C ALA A 69 -21.54 -1.91 -1.61
N ILE A 70 -20.39 -1.48 -1.07
CA ILE A 70 -19.47 -0.54 -1.76
C ILE A 70 -18.81 -1.23 -2.96
N ASN A 71 -18.39 -2.49 -2.79
CA ASN A 71 -17.81 -3.28 -3.89
C ASN A 71 -18.83 -3.63 -4.98
N ALA A 72 -20.14 -3.67 -4.70
CA ALA A 72 -21.17 -3.84 -5.72
C ALA A 72 -21.32 -2.61 -6.62
N GLN A 73 -21.10 -1.41 -6.08
CA GLN A 73 -21.16 -0.17 -6.84
C GLN A 73 -19.89 0.04 -7.69
N VAL A 74 -18.72 -0.34 -7.16
CA VAL A 74 -17.47 -0.42 -7.95
C VAL A 74 -17.54 -1.52 -9.02
N LYS A 75 -18.18 -2.67 -8.74
CA LYS A 75 -18.47 -3.73 -9.74
C LYS A 75 -19.29 -3.24 -10.94
N LYS A 76 -20.08 -2.17 -10.81
CA LYS A 76 -20.80 -1.59 -11.94
C LYS A 76 -19.88 -0.85 -12.91
N ILE A 77 -18.71 -0.42 -12.43
CA ILE A 77 -17.68 0.30 -13.21
C ILE A 77 -16.52 -0.62 -13.62
N THR A 78 -16.26 -1.72 -12.88
CA THR A 78 -15.19 -2.69 -13.17
C THR A 78 -15.71 -4.06 -13.60
N GLY A 79 -16.94 -4.13 -14.11
CA GLY A 79 -17.51 -5.33 -14.72
C GLY A 79 -17.09 -5.44 -16.19
N THR A 80 -16.44 -6.55 -16.55
CA THR A 80 -16.17 -6.97 -17.94
C THR A 80 -17.49 -7.17 -18.70
N ASN A 81 -18.11 -6.07 -19.13
CA ASN A 81 -19.38 -6.07 -19.86
C ASN A 81 -19.21 -6.39 -21.36
N ASP A 82 -17.99 -6.64 -21.83
CA ASP A 82 -17.69 -6.87 -23.24
C ASP A 82 -17.05 -8.25 -23.45
N ASP A 83 -17.88 -9.29 -23.39
CA ASP A 83 -17.48 -10.64 -23.76
C ASP A 83 -17.23 -10.68 -25.28
N LEU A 84 -15.95 -10.64 -25.67
CA LEU A 84 -15.49 -10.75 -27.05
C LEU A 84 -16.09 -11.95 -27.81
N ARG A 85 -16.55 -12.99 -27.11
CA ARG A 85 -17.21 -14.15 -27.73
C ARG A 85 -18.61 -13.81 -28.23
N LYS A 86 -19.27 -12.78 -27.71
CA LYS A 86 -20.60 -12.33 -28.15
C LYS A 86 -20.55 -11.49 -29.42
N LEU A 87 -19.38 -10.96 -29.78
CA LEU A 87 -19.22 -10.20 -31.02
C LEU A 87 -19.35 -11.12 -32.24
N THR A 88 -20.05 -10.60 -33.24
CA THR A 88 -20.14 -11.23 -34.56
C THR A 88 -18.86 -11.00 -35.38
N MET A 89 -18.62 -11.82 -36.41
CA MET A 89 -17.44 -11.69 -37.27
C MET A 89 -17.29 -10.28 -37.91
N PRO A 90 -18.37 -9.63 -38.39
CA PRO A 90 -18.29 -8.26 -38.90
C PRO A 90 -17.95 -7.23 -37.81
N GLN A 91 -18.50 -7.38 -36.59
CA GLN A 91 -18.20 -6.49 -35.48
C GLN A 91 -16.73 -6.61 -35.05
N MET A 92 -16.20 -7.84 -34.96
CA MET A 92 -14.77 -8.05 -34.70
C MET A 92 -13.87 -7.45 -35.78
N ALA A 93 -14.28 -7.53 -37.06
CA ALA A 93 -13.55 -6.87 -38.15
C ALA A 93 -13.57 -5.34 -38.03
N SER A 94 -14.67 -4.76 -37.56
CA SER A 94 -14.75 -3.32 -37.30
C SER A 94 -13.78 -2.89 -36.20
N VAL A 95 -13.69 -3.66 -35.11
CA VAL A 95 -12.75 -3.40 -34.00
C VAL A 95 -11.30 -3.56 -34.46
N LEU A 96 -10.97 -4.61 -35.23
CA LEU A 96 -9.60 -4.77 -35.74
C LEU A 96 -9.21 -3.67 -36.73
N ARG A 97 -10.16 -3.14 -37.50
CA ARG A 97 -9.91 -1.96 -38.37
C ARG A 97 -9.67 -0.69 -37.58
N SER A 98 -10.34 -0.48 -36.44
CA SER A 98 -10.05 0.69 -35.58
C SER A 98 -8.64 0.64 -34.97
N PHE A 99 -8.06 -0.57 -34.83
CA PHE A 99 -6.64 -0.75 -34.52
C PHE A 99 -5.68 -0.59 -35.72
N GLY A 100 -6.19 -0.28 -36.91
CA GLY A 100 -5.36 -0.05 -38.11
C GLY A 100 -5.02 -1.31 -38.93
N MET A 101 -5.69 -2.44 -38.70
CA MET A 101 -5.42 -3.68 -39.45
C MET A 101 -6.09 -3.66 -40.84
N ALA A 102 -5.38 -4.13 -41.87
CA ALA A 102 -5.91 -4.18 -43.24
C ALA A 102 -6.99 -5.26 -43.40
N GLN A 103 -8.04 -4.97 -44.18
CA GLN A 103 -9.18 -5.88 -44.38
C GLN A 103 -8.77 -7.27 -44.90
N LYS A 104 -7.81 -7.33 -45.84
CA LYS A 104 -7.27 -8.60 -46.36
C LYS A 104 -6.67 -9.49 -45.26
N GLN A 105 -6.03 -8.89 -44.27
CA GLN A 105 -5.44 -9.62 -43.14
C GLN A 105 -6.54 -10.13 -42.20
N ILE A 106 -7.52 -9.29 -41.90
CA ILE A 106 -8.68 -9.64 -41.06
C ILE A 106 -9.46 -10.83 -41.64
N ASP A 107 -9.66 -10.85 -42.96
CA ASP A 107 -10.43 -11.90 -43.65
C ASP A 107 -9.73 -13.26 -43.63
N THR A 108 -8.41 -13.28 -43.51
CA THR A 108 -7.63 -14.52 -43.32
C THR A 108 -7.82 -15.12 -41.93
N LEU A 109 -8.14 -14.30 -40.92
CA LEU A 109 -8.25 -14.72 -39.52
C LEU A 109 -9.58 -15.43 -39.24
N LYS A 110 -9.50 -16.59 -38.58
CA LYS A 110 -10.68 -17.29 -38.06
C LYS A 110 -11.21 -16.56 -36.83
N ARG A 111 -12.43 -16.92 -36.40
CA ARG A 111 -13.11 -16.29 -35.27
C ARG A 111 -12.24 -16.20 -34.01
N TRP A 112 -11.60 -17.31 -33.61
CA TRP A 112 -10.74 -17.34 -32.42
C TRP A 112 -9.51 -16.45 -32.58
N ASP A 113 -8.89 -16.44 -33.76
CA ASP A 113 -7.73 -15.58 -34.04
C ASP A 113 -8.10 -14.10 -33.95
N ARG A 114 -9.28 -13.71 -34.45
CA ARG A 114 -9.79 -12.33 -34.30
C ARG A 114 -9.99 -11.96 -32.82
N VAL A 115 -10.56 -12.86 -32.01
CA VAL A 115 -10.72 -12.64 -30.56
C VAL A 115 -9.36 -12.48 -29.87
N HIS A 116 -8.36 -13.28 -30.24
CA HIS A 116 -7.01 -13.17 -29.70
C HIS A 116 -6.35 -11.84 -30.10
N CYS A 117 -6.36 -11.49 -31.38
CA CYS A 117 -5.80 -10.24 -31.87
C CYS A 117 -6.45 -9.01 -31.21
N ILE A 118 -7.78 -8.97 -31.09
CA ILE A 118 -8.48 -7.86 -30.42
C ILE A 118 -8.01 -7.74 -28.97
N ARG A 119 -7.91 -8.88 -28.26
CA ARG A 119 -7.48 -8.90 -26.86
C ARG A 119 -6.04 -8.41 -26.69
N ASP A 120 -5.12 -8.85 -27.53
CA ASP A 120 -3.72 -8.47 -27.44
C ASP A 120 -3.53 -6.99 -27.79
N LEU A 121 -4.17 -6.51 -28.86
CA LEU A 121 -4.13 -5.11 -29.27
C LEU A 121 -4.78 -4.19 -28.23
N SER A 122 -5.87 -4.61 -27.61
CA SER A 122 -6.52 -3.84 -26.54
C SER A 122 -5.67 -3.79 -25.27
N THR A 123 -5.03 -4.91 -24.91
CA THR A 123 -4.12 -4.96 -23.74
C THR A 123 -2.90 -4.08 -23.96
N LYS A 124 -2.32 -4.11 -25.17
CA LYS A 124 -1.21 -3.24 -25.55
C LYS A 124 -1.61 -1.75 -25.60
N ALA A 125 -2.78 -1.43 -26.14
CA ALA A 125 -3.26 -0.05 -26.17
C ALA A 125 -3.47 0.52 -24.75
N ALA A 126 -3.93 -0.32 -23.82
CA ALA A 126 -4.09 0.03 -22.41
C ALA A 126 -2.73 0.21 -21.69
N SER A 127 -1.72 -0.61 -21.98
CA SER A 127 -0.38 -0.44 -21.40
C SER A 127 0.32 0.82 -21.91
N ASP A 128 0.13 1.14 -23.19
CA ASP A 128 0.82 2.26 -23.85
C ASP A 128 0.13 3.62 -23.59
N GLY A 129 -0.94 3.66 -22.78
CA GLY A 129 -1.70 4.88 -22.46
C GLY A 129 -2.33 5.58 -23.67
N THR A 130 -2.35 4.90 -24.82
CA THR A 130 -2.79 5.44 -26.13
C THR A 130 -4.22 4.99 -26.45
N ALA A 131 -4.94 4.44 -25.48
CA ALA A 131 -6.27 3.93 -25.70
C ALA A 131 -7.32 5.05 -25.69
N GLY A 132 -7.42 5.73 -26.82
CA GLY A 132 -8.62 6.47 -27.19
C GLY A 132 -9.76 5.52 -27.55
N ASP A 133 -10.99 5.95 -27.28
CA ASP A 133 -12.24 5.33 -27.76
C ASP A 133 -12.68 4.01 -27.10
N GLY A 134 -12.51 3.90 -25.77
CA GLY A 134 -13.11 2.82 -24.98
C GLY A 134 -12.61 1.41 -25.33
N LEU A 135 -11.56 1.28 -26.13
CA LEU A 135 -10.95 0.02 -26.55
C LEU A 135 -10.26 -0.71 -25.39
N GLU A 136 -9.94 0.00 -24.30
CA GLU A 136 -9.46 -0.55 -23.03
C GLU A 136 -10.41 -1.58 -22.42
N ARG A 137 -11.71 -1.55 -22.76
CA ARG A 137 -12.71 -2.47 -22.22
C ARG A 137 -12.42 -3.94 -22.52
N PHE A 138 -11.64 -4.21 -23.56
CA PHE A 138 -11.24 -5.55 -24.00
C PHE A 138 -9.86 -5.98 -23.49
N ALA A 139 -9.11 -5.03 -22.89
CA ALA A 139 -7.81 -5.30 -22.29
C ALA A 139 -7.97 -6.30 -21.14
N ARG A 140 -7.06 -7.28 -21.05
CA ARG A 140 -6.91 -8.01 -19.79
C ARG A 140 -6.03 -7.15 -18.91
N GLY A 141 -6.55 -6.68 -17.79
CA GLY A 141 -5.72 -6.05 -16.76
C GLY A 141 -4.54 -6.97 -16.44
N GLU A 142 -3.34 -6.48 -16.67
CA GLU A 142 -2.12 -7.20 -16.32
C GLU A 142 -2.12 -7.38 -14.81
N LYS A 143 -2.29 -8.63 -14.37
CA LYS A 143 -2.18 -8.94 -12.95
C LYS A 143 -0.70 -8.91 -12.62
N LEU A 144 -0.26 -7.85 -11.94
CA LEU A 144 1.05 -7.79 -11.31
C LEU A 144 1.37 -9.14 -10.68
N LYS A 145 2.52 -9.71 -11.04
CA LYS A 145 2.90 -11.03 -10.52
C LYS A 145 3.04 -10.91 -9.01
N LEU A 146 2.70 -11.97 -8.27
CA LEU A 146 2.84 -11.96 -6.81
C LEU A 146 4.28 -11.62 -6.37
N SER A 147 5.29 -12.06 -7.13
CA SER A 147 6.69 -11.73 -6.90
C SER A 147 6.97 -10.23 -7.06
N GLU A 148 6.38 -9.61 -8.08
CA GLU A 148 6.53 -8.20 -8.41
C GLU A 148 5.79 -7.32 -7.39
N GLN A 149 4.57 -7.71 -7.00
CA GLN A 149 3.82 -7.07 -5.92
C GLN A 149 4.60 -7.09 -4.60
N LYS A 150 5.23 -8.23 -4.26
CA LYS A 150 6.09 -8.35 -3.07
C LYS A 150 7.35 -7.48 -3.15
N GLU A 151 7.97 -7.34 -4.33
CA GLU A 151 9.12 -6.45 -4.50
C GLU A 151 8.71 -4.99 -4.36
N MET A 152 7.64 -4.57 -5.04
CA MET A 152 7.09 -3.22 -4.89
C MET A 152 6.76 -2.89 -3.42
N TYR A 153 6.18 -3.86 -2.70
CA TYR A 153 5.89 -3.72 -1.27
C TYR A 153 7.17 -3.51 -0.44
N ARG A 154 8.21 -4.32 -0.68
CA ARG A 154 9.52 -4.14 -0.01
C ARG A 154 10.14 -2.78 -0.33
N GLU A 155 10.09 -2.36 -1.59
CA GLU A 155 10.66 -1.08 -1.99
C GLU A 155 9.92 0.10 -1.36
N ARG A 156 8.59 0.00 -1.25
CA ARG A 156 7.77 0.97 -0.53
C ARG A 156 8.15 1.05 0.95
N ILE A 157 8.39 -0.08 1.61
CA ILE A 157 8.88 -0.11 3.01
C ILE A 157 10.22 0.62 3.13
N ARG A 158 11.18 0.31 2.23
CA ARG A 158 12.50 0.96 2.24
C ARG A 158 12.41 2.47 2.08
N LEU A 159 11.52 2.93 1.19
CA LEU A 159 11.32 4.36 0.94
C LEU A 159 10.79 5.08 2.19
N ILE A 160 9.74 4.53 2.82
CA ILE A 160 9.14 5.13 4.03
C ILE A 160 10.17 5.13 5.15
N TRP A 161 10.90 4.02 5.36
CA TRP A 161 11.96 3.93 6.36
C TRP A 161 13.03 5.01 6.16
N LYS A 162 13.53 5.20 4.94
CA LYS A 162 14.51 6.25 4.63
C LYS A 162 13.99 7.65 4.96
N ARG A 163 12.72 7.93 4.63
CA ARG A 163 12.07 9.21 4.94
C ARG A 163 11.91 9.41 6.44
N GLN A 164 11.47 8.38 7.15
CA GLN A 164 11.32 8.39 8.60
C GLN A 164 12.64 8.72 9.29
N ILE A 165 13.72 8.03 8.90
CA ILE A 165 15.06 8.28 9.45
C ILE A 165 15.52 9.70 9.13
N ALA A 166 15.35 10.17 7.89
CA ALA A 166 15.72 11.52 7.51
C ALA A 166 14.98 12.58 8.34
N SER A 167 13.66 12.46 8.46
CA SER A 167 12.81 13.37 9.25
C SER A 167 13.21 13.39 10.73
N LEU A 168 13.34 12.21 11.36
CA LEU A 168 13.73 12.09 12.77
C LEU A 168 15.18 12.54 13.04
N SER A 169 16.08 12.43 12.05
CA SER A 169 17.46 12.91 12.17
C SER A 169 17.59 14.44 12.04
N GLN A 170 16.65 15.10 11.37
CA GLN A 170 16.66 16.56 11.23
C GLN A 170 16.20 17.27 12.52
N SER A 171 15.29 16.65 13.28
CA SER A 171 14.83 17.18 14.57
C SER A 171 15.91 17.26 15.65
N ASP A 172 17.00 16.48 15.54
CA ASP A 172 18.10 16.47 16.52
C ASP A 172 19.03 17.70 16.43
N MET A 173 19.00 18.43 15.30
CA MET A 173 19.86 19.61 15.07
C MET A 173 19.22 20.95 15.48
N GLY A 174 17.92 20.97 15.80
CA GLY A 174 17.17 22.19 16.14
C GLY A 174 17.26 22.62 17.62
N ASP A 175 17.66 21.72 18.52
CA ASP A 175 17.60 21.95 19.98
C ASP A 175 18.93 22.46 20.57
N LYS A 176 19.99 22.59 19.75
CA LYS A 176 21.29 23.13 20.19
C LYS A 176 21.48 24.64 19.98
N ALA A 177 20.47 25.35 19.45
CA ALA A 177 20.61 26.75 19.05
C ALA A 177 19.69 27.73 19.81
N SER A 178 19.11 27.34 20.95
CA SER A 178 18.31 28.25 21.78
C SER A 178 18.54 28.01 23.27
N GLY A 179 19.73 28.42 23.72
CA GLY A 179 20.15 28.35 25.12
C GLY A 179 20.98 29.53 25.58
N ASP A 180 20.75 30.73 25.02
CA ASP A 180 21.30 31.99 25.54
C ASP A 180 20.18 32.81 26.17
N ILE A 181 19.83 32.48 27.41
CA ILE A 181 19.31 33.45 28.36
C ILE A 181 20.07 33.23 29.66
N ALA A 182 21.00 34.15 29.94
CA ALA A 182 21.77 34.20 31.17
C ALA A 182 20.83 34.42 32.37
N ASP A 183 20.86 33.49 33.34
CA ASP A 183 20.35 33.75 34.68
C ASP A 183 21.45 33.43 35.71
N THR A 184 22.08 34.50 36.18
CA THR A 184 23.09 34.51 37.23
C THR A 184 22.38 34.46 38.58
N ARG A 185 22.21 33.27 39.17
CA ARG A 185 21.85 33.19 40.60
C ARG A 185 22.42 31.98 41.32
N ALA A 186 23.54 32.24 42.00
CA ALA A 186 24.06 31.65 43.23
C ALA A 186 23.40 30.35 43.73
N GLY A 187 24.10 29.22 43.56
CA GLY A 187 23.84 27.98 44.28
C GLY A 187 24.36 28.06 45.72
N ALA A 188 23.46 27.96 46.69
CA ALA A 188 23.78 27.59 48.06
C ALA A 188 23.71 26.04 48.18
N PRO A 189 24.66 25.38 48.86
CA PRO A 189 24.68 23.92 48.97
C PRO A 189 23.68 23.42 50.04
N ASN A 190 22.93 22.37 49.72
CA ASN A 190 22.07 21.66 50.65
C ASN A 190 22.89 20.55 51.38
N PRO A 191 22.96 20.52 52.72
CA PRO A 191 23.63 19.47 53.47
C PRO A 191 22.61 18.50 54.08
N ALA A 192 22.66 17.22 53.71
CA ALA A 192 22.32 16.10 54.61
C ALA A 192 22.41 14.76 53.90
N ALA A 193 23.28 13.90 54.44
CA ALA A 193 23.15 12.45 54.62
C ALA A 193 24.40 11.69 54.15
N ALA A 194 25.43 11.74 55.00
CA ALA A 194 26.48 10.73 55.07
C ALA A 194 26.22 9.85 56.30
N THR A 195 26.33 8.53 56.13
CA THR A 195 27.08 7.56 56.96
C THR A 195 26.77 6.16 56.40
N GLU A 196 27.72 5.54 55.68
CA GLU A 196 28.67 4.51 56.17
C GLU A 196 27.99 3.13 56.38
N THR A 197 28.41 2.04 55.73
CA THR A 197 29.66 1.33 56.07
C THR A 197 30.07 0.32 54.99
N ALA A 198 31.38 0.07 54.93
CA ALA A 198 32.10 -0.81 54.00
C ALA A 198 32.14 -2.29 54.42
N ALA A 199 32.34 -3.21 53.45
CA ALA A 199 33.07 -4.48 53.63
C ALA A 199 33.41 -5.19 52.29
N GLN A 200 34.64 -4.98 51.83
CA GLN A 200 35.66 -5.91 51.29
C GLN A 200 35.32 -7.21 50.49
N ALA A 201 35.77 -7.20 49.23
CA ALA A 201 36.60 -8.18 48.49
C ALA A 201 36.54 -9.70 48.75
N LYS A 202 36.28 -10.48 47.68
CA LYS A 202 37.04 -11.71 47.35
C LYS A 202 36.84 -12.15 45.88
N LYS A 203 37.93 -12.25 45.10
CA LYS A 203 38.02 -13.12 43.91
C LYS A 203 38.14 -14.59 44.34
N PRO A 204 37.81 -15.54 43.47
CA PRO A 204 38.82 -16.56 43.17
C PRO A 204 38.88 -16.93 41.67
N ASP A 205 39.89 -17.74 41.40
CA ASP A 205 40.62 -17.94 40.16
C ASP A 205 40.00 -18.91 39.13
N GLU A 206 40.75 -18.95 38.02
CA GLU A 206 40.77 -19.79 36.83
C GLU A 206 40.46 -21.30 36.96
N ASP A 207 40.12 -21.82 35.76
CA ASP A 207 40.50 -23.11 35.17
C ASP A 207 39.50 -24.27 35.21
N SER A 208 38.85 -24.48 34.05
CA SER A 208 38.68 -25.76 33.35
C SER A 208 38.15 -25.54 31.94
#